data_AF-A0A1Q9CZK4-F1
#
_entry.id   AF-A0A1Q9CZK4-F1
#
_cell.length_a   1.000
_cell.length_b   1.000
_cell.length_c   1.000
_cell.angle_alpha   90.00
_cell.angle_beta   90.00
_cell.angle_gamma   90.00
#
_symmetry.space_group_name_H-M   'P 1'
#
loop_
_entity.id
_entity.type
_entity.pdbx_description
1 polymer ?
#
loop_
_entity_poly.entity_id
_entity_poly.type
_entity_poly.pdbx_seq_one_letter_code
_entity_poly.pdbx_strand_id
1 'polypeptide(L)'
;MARAAGRKVSGAQWKVKEEAAWGWGPKDGPENPQRQRVQEDRCVGLITEWRGYMGWIAPIAPFSIDHDQASKHWGLIYVTKQDLAVLPGAHLPWMRAGRVVDFLVYSDGDGLGAEDVRALSPLRVTLTHAEARALLKGRPERSEYLTDSEQYPNLMRDLGVLVRKYSWPLPFVTLELWGHMEDVAGAALEYCSSAGGAEHRRLQLLLPEDKIAQVEDLPGNPKVSTHTVVQTPVPCRSLVMESSAEDCRKAVVAFLRAMEGRP
;
A
#
# COMPACT_ATOMS: atom_id res chain seq x y z
N MET A 1 43.78 27.87 -58.58
CA MET A 1 42.34 27.60 -58.34
C MET A 1 42.15 27.29 -56.86
N ALA A 2 41.17 27.96 -56.23
CA ALA A 2 40.60 27.81 -54.88
C ALA A 2 41.53 27.66 -53.64
N ARG A 3 41.76 28.80 -52.95
CA ARG A 3 42.20 28.87 -51.55
C ARG A 3 41.03 28.51 -50.62
N ALA A 4 41.27 27.63 -49.65
CA ALA A 4 40.32 27.23 -48.62
C ALA A 4 40.05 28.40 -47.65
N ALA A 5 38.79 28.84 -47.58
CA ALA A 5 38.32 29.84 -46.64
C ALA A 5 38.03 29.19 -45.28
N GLY A 6 38.80 29.58 -44.26
CA GLY A 6 38.55 29.21 -42.87
C GLY A 6 37.28 29.89 -42.35
N ARG A 7 36.31 29.08 -41.91
CA ARG A 7 35.10 29.56 -41.23
C ARG A 7 35.34 29.45 -39.72
N LYS A 8 35.55 30.61 -39.08
CA LYS A 8 35.58 30.74 -37.61
C LYS A 8 34.21 30.35 -37.05
N VAL A 9 34.18 29.36 -36.16
CA VAL A 9 33.00 29.06 -35.34
C VAL A 9 33.13 29.90 -34.07
N SER A 10 32.28 30.92 -33.95
CA SER A 10 32.17 31.75 -32.76
C SER A 10 31.60 30.93 -31.60
N GLY A 11 32.31 30.91 -30.47
CA GLY A 11 31.85 30.32 -29.22
C GLY A 11 30.57 30.99 -28.73
N ALA A 12 29.46 30.27 -28.76
CA ALA A 12 28.25 30.64 -28.03
C ALA A 12 28.44 30.20 -26.57
N GLN A 13 28.75 31.19 -25.73
CA GLN A 13 28.75 31.08 -24.28
C GLN A 13 27.33 30.84 -23.79
N TRP A 14 27.02 29.62 -23.36
CA TRP A 14 25.75 29.32 -22.70
C TRP A 14 25.82 29.88 -21.28
N LYS A 15 25.16 31.04 -21.06
CA LYS A 15 24.91 31.56 -19.72
C LYS A 15 23.99 30.58 -19.00
N VAL A 16 24.54 29.91 -17.99
CA VAL A 16 23.75 29.20 -16.97
C VAL A 16 22.85 30.26 -16.33
N LYS A 17 21.53 30.16 -16.56
CA LYS A 17 20.56 30.92 -15.78
C LYS A 17 20.58 30.33 -14.39
N GLU A 18 21.14 31.09 -13.48
CA GLU A 18 21.04 30.95 -12.04
C GLU A 18 19.59 30.58 -11.68
N GLU A 19 19.42 29.34 -11.24
CA GLU A 19 18.17 28.85 -10.68
C GLU A 19 17.83 29.74 -9.49
N ALA A 20 16.69 30.42 -9.57
CA ALA A 20 16.16 31.19 -8.47
C ALA A 20 16.03 30.26 -7.26
N ALA A 21 16.93 30.46 -6.29
CA ALA A 21 16.89 29.85 -4.98
C ALA A 21 15.50 30.07 -4.39
N TRP A 22 14.70 29.01 -4.35
CA TRP A 22 13.49 28.93 -3.54
C TRP A 22 13.94 29.04 -2.08
N GLY A 23 13.90 30.27 -1.56
CA GLY A 23 14.26 30.59 -0.19
C GLY A 23 13.43 29.78 0.80
N TRP A 24 14.02 28.69 1.30
CA TRP A 24 13.65 28.04 2.55
C TRP A 24 14.21 28.89 3.70
N GLY A 25 13.52 29.99 4.00
CA GLY A 25 13.53 30.59 5.32
C GLY A 25 12.33 30.06 6.12
N PRO A 26 12.40 30.02 7.46
CA PRO A 26 11.22 29.81 8.30
C PRO A 26 10.20 30.91 7.93
N LYS A 27 9.05 30.51 7.37
CA LYS A 27 7.96 31.44 7.11
C LYS A 27 7.12 31.55 8.37
N ASP A 28 7.50 32.47 9.25
CA ASP A 28 6.58 33.09 10.22
C ASP A 28 5.67 34.06 9.44
N GLY A 29 4.69 33.48 8.73
CA GLY A 29 3.55 34.17 8.12
C GLY A 29 2.30 34.02 9.00
N PRO A 30 1.23 34.81 8.77
CA PRO A 30 0.07 34.92 9.66
C PRO A 30 -0.56 33.54 9.87
N GLU A 31 -0.93 33.26 11.13
CA GLU A 31 -1.44 31.97 11.64
C GLU A 31 -1.93 31.04 10.53
N ASN A 32 -1.13 30.01 10.24
CA ASN A 32 -1.61 28.83 9.54
C ASN A 32 -2.96 28.47 10.18
N PRO A 33 -4.09 28.38 9.45
CA PRO A 33 -5.35 28.03 10.06
C PRO A 33 -5.12 26.77 10.89
N GLN A 34 -5.31 26.91 12.21
CA GLN A 34 -4.85 25.90 13.15
C GLN A 34 -5.50 24.58 12.75
N ARG A 35 -4.67 23.63 12.29
CA ARG A 35 -5.13 22.28 11.97
C ARG A 35 -5.81 21.72 13.21
N GLN A 36 -7.13 21.57 13.13
CA GLN A 36 -7.92 21.05 14.23
C GLN A 36 -8.21 19.59 13.95
N ARG A 37 -7.76 18.70 14.84
CA ARG A 37 -8.08 17.28 14.73
C ARG A 37 -9.59 17.07 14.78
N VAL A 38 -10.10 16.31 13.82
CA VAL A 38 -11.55 16.04 13.65
C VAL A 38 -11.97 14.85 14.52
N GLN A 39 -11.12 13.83 14.61
CA GLN A 39 -11.36 12.62 15.39
C GLN A 39 -10.04 11.99 15.86
N GLU A 40 -10.09 11.25 16.96
CA GLU A 40 -8.94 10.52 17.50
C GLU A 40 -8.74 9.15 16.84
N ASP A 41 -9.81 8.55 16.32
CA ASP A 41 -9.74 7.27 15.62
C ASP A 41 -9.09 7.43 14.25
N ARG A 42 -8.23 6.48 13.91
CA ARG A 42 -7.56 6.47 12.61
C ARG A 42 -8.51 6.00 11.52
N CYS A 43 -8.48 6.70 10.39
CA CYS A 43 -9.14 6.31 9.17
C CYS A 43 -8.21 5.47 8.30
N VAL A 44 -8.79 4.65 7.43
CA VAL A 44 -8.07 3.95 6.36
C VAL A 44 -8.52 4.52 5.01
N GLY A 45 -7.59 4.65 4.08
CA GLY A 45 -7.90 5.18 2.76
C GLY A 45 -6.92 4.76 1.67
N LEU A 46 -7.34 4.95 0.42
CA LEU A 46 -6.55 4.72 -0.78
C LEU A 46 -5.97 6.02 -1.29
N ILE A 47 -4.66 6.09 -1.49
CA ILE A 47 -4.04 7.21 -2.22
C ILE A 47 -4.47 7.11 -3.68
N THR A 48 -5.30 8.04 -4.14
CA THR A 48 -5.80 8.09 -5.52
C THR A 48 -4.86 8.84 -6.43
N GLU A 49 -4.18 9.85 -5.88
CA GLU A 49 -3.21 10.67 -6.60
C GLU A 49 -2.03 11.04 -5.69
N TRP A 50 -0.81 11.03 -6.25
CA TRP A 50 0.38 11.51 -5.56
C TRP A 50 1.29 12.27 -6.52
N ARG A 51 1.63 13.52 -6.19
CA ARG A 51 2.45 14.44 -6.99
C ARG A 51 3.84 14.66 -6.41
N GLY A 52 4.36 13.66 -5.70
CA GLY A 52 5.71 13.67 -5.12
C GLY A 52 5.82 14.37 -3.76
N TYR A 53 5.10 15.49 -3.56
CA TYR A 53 5.10 16.23 -2.28
C TYR A 53 3.72 16.34 -1.62
N MET A 54 2.65 16.07 -2.37
CA MET A 54 1.27 16.05 -1.86
C MET A 54 0.42 15.10 -2.69
N GLY A 55 -0.78 14.80 -2.21
CA GLY A 55 -1.74 13.97 -2.91
C GLY A 55 -3.11 13.95 -2.27
N TRP A 56 -3.93 13.01 -2.73
CA TRP A 56 -5.31 12.83 -2.30
C TRP A 56 -5.54 11.39 -1.85
N ILE A 57 -6.26 11.25 -0.74
CA ILE A 57 -6.68 9.97 -0.19
C ILE A 57 -8.20 9.87 -0.30
N ALA A 58 -8.70 8.81 -0.91
CA ALA A 58 -10.10 8.43 -0.83
C ALA A 58 -10.31 7.56 0.43
N PRO A 59 -11.14 8.00 1.40
CA PRO A 59 -11.46 7.18 2.56
C PRO A 59 -12.10 5.84 2.16
N ILE A 60 -11.79 4.78 2.90
CA ILE A 60 -12.35 3.43 2.72
C ILE A 60 -13.29 3.15 3.90
N ALA A 61 -14.48 2.62 3.59
CA ALA A 61 -15.43 2.19 4.60
C ALA A 61 -14.82 1.13 5.55
N PRO A 62 -15.24 1.07 6.82
CA PRO A 62 -16.43 1.70 7.38
C PRO A 62 -16.20 3.11 7.97
N PHE A 63 -15.03 3.70 7.77
CA PHE A 63 -14.69 4.99 8.37
C PHE A 63 -15.41 6.14 7.66
N SER A 64 -16.57 6.52 8.19
CA SER A 64 -17.25 7.75 7.82
C SER A 64 -16.70 8.91 8.65
N ILE A 65 -16.30 9.99 7.99
CA ILE A 65 -15.88 11.21 8.66
C ILE A 65 -17.09 12.13 8.75
N ASP A 66 -17.66 12.27 9.94
CA ASP A 66 -18.77 13.18 10.19
C ASP A 66 -18.23 14.59 10.48
N HIS A 67 -18.12 15.39 9.43
CA HIS A 67 -17.61 16.75 9.51
C HIS A 67 -18.24 17.61 8.41
N ASP A 68 -18.53 18.87 8.69
CA ASP A 68 -19.16 19.80 7.73
C ASP A 68 -18.34 19.95 6.43
N GLN A 69 -17.02 19.91 6.56
CA GLN A 69 -16.07 19.98 5.45
C GLN A 69 -15.86 18.66 4.70
N ALA A 70 -16.47 17.55 5.13
CA ALA A 70 -16.30 16.24 4.47
C ALA A 70 -16.86 16.21 3.03
N SER A 71 -17.69 17.18 2.65
CA SER A 71 -18.20 17.32 1.28
C SER A 71 -17.28 18.12 0.35
N LYS A 72 -16.27 18.82 0.90
CA LYS A 72 -15.27 19.56 0.09
C LYS A 72 -14.37 18.58 -0.64
N HIS A 73 -13.79 19.02 -1.76
CA HIS A 73 -12.87 18.23 -2.60
C HIS A 73 -13.41 16.84 -2.95
N TRP A 74 -14.72 16.73 -3.16
CA TRP A 74 -15.41 15.47 -3.46
C TRP A 74 -15.21 14.37 -2.39
N GLY A 75 -15.02 14.77 -1.13
CA GLY A 75 -14.77 13.86 -0.02
C GLY A 75 -13.36 13.28 0.03
N LEU A 76 -12.44 13.79 -0.78
CA LEU A 76 -11.03 13.41 -0.74
C LEU A 76 -10.31 14.14 0.41
N ILE A 77 -9.38 13.42 1.02
CA ILE A 77 -8.56 13.92 2.13
C ILE A 77 -7.22 14.35 1.56
N TYR A 78 -6.83 15.59 1.83
CA TYR A 78 -5.56 16.13 1.39
C TYR A 78 -4.42 15.57 2.22
N VAL A 79 -3.28 15.25 1.61
CA VAL A 79 -2.09 14.75 2.32
C VAL A 79 -0.83 15.40 1.79
N THR A 80 0.08 15.79 2.68
CA THR A 80 1.41 16.30 2.31
C THR A 80 2.52 15.34 2.70
N LYS A 81 3.71 15.52 2.13
CA LYS A 81 4.90 14.74 2.47
C LYS A 81 5.31 14.92 3.94
N GLN A 82 5.06 16.08 4.54
CA GLN A 82 5.35 16.35 5.95
C GLN A 82 4.45 15.56 6.90
N ASP A 83 3.26 15.19 6.42
CA ASP A 83 2.28 14.44 7.21
C ASP A 83 2.57 12.94 7.25
N LEU A 84 3.57 12.47 6.50
CA LEU A 84 3.95 11.06 6.46
C LEU A 84 4.78 10.69 7.68
N ALA A 85 4.37 9.65 8.40
CA ALA A 85 5.14 9.11 9.50
C ALA A 85 6.51 8.64 9.01
N VAL A 86 7.58 9.14 9.63
CA VAL A 86 8.94 8.67 9.38
C VAL A 86 9.13 7.36 10.15
N LEU A 87 8.82 6.24 9.50
CA LEU A 87 9.14 4.93 10.08
C LEU A 87 10.66 4.68 9.96
N PRO A 88 11.33 4.23 11.04
CA PRO A 88 12.73 3.85 10.98
C PRO A 88 12.98 2.83 9.86
N GLY A 89 13.87 3.16 8.91
CA GLY A 89 14.19 2.31 7.77
C GLY A 89 13.20 2.37 6.59
N ALA A 90 12.09 3.11 6.70
CA ALA A 90 11.18 3.31 5.58
C ALA A 90 11.67 4.45 4.68
N HIS A 91 11.83 4.16 3.39
CA HIS A 91 12.18 5.18 2.40
C HIS A 91 10.92 5.77 1.76
N LEU A 92 10.86 7.10 1.63
CA LEU A 92 9.78 7.86 0.98
C LEU A 92 9.29 7.42 -0.43
N PRO A 93 9.99 6.60 -1.26
CA PRO A 93 9.44 6.13 -2.53
C PRO A 93 8.19 5.22 -2.40
N TRP A 94 7.72 4.91 -1.19
CA TRP A 94 6.54 4.06 -0.99
C TRP A 94 5.21 4.75 -1.31
N MET A 95 5.16 6.09 -1.31
CA MET A 95 3.94 6.86 -1.60
C MET A 95 3.70 7.00 -3.10
N ARG A 96 2.65 6.32 -3.58
CA ARG A 96 2.17 6.37 -4.97
C ARG A 96 0.66 6.10 -5.00
N ALA A 97 0.01 6.47 -6.09
CA ALA A 97 -1.37 6.08 -6.32
C ALA A 97 -1.56 4.55 -6.21
N GLY A 98 -2.67 4.11 -5.64
CA GLY A 98 -2.99 2.70 -5.38
C GLY A 98 -2.48 2.16 -4.04
N ARG A 99 -1.80 2.97 -3.22
CA ARG A 99 -1.37 2.58 -1.87
C ARG A 99 -2.48 2.77 -0.85
N VAL A 100 -2.64 1.81 0.05
CA VAL A 100 -3.52 1.94 1.20
C VAL A 100 -2.73 2.46 2.40
N VAL A 101 -3.32 3.42 3.11
CA VAL A 101 -2.73 4.07 4.29
C VAL A 101 -3.74 4.12 5.42
N ASP A 102 -3.23 4.22 6.65
CA ASP A 102 -4.02 4.71 7.78
C ASP A 102 -3.54 6.12 8.18
N PHE A 103 -4.44 6.93 8.73
CA PHE A 103 -4.16 8.34 9.03
C PHE A 103 -5.12 8.90 10.08
N LEU A 104 -4.72 10.00 10.72
CA LEU A 104 -5.62 10.85 11.52
C LEU A 104 -6.15 11.99 10.65
N VAL A 105 -7.37 12.44 10.94
CA VAL A 105 -8.03 13.48 10.15
C VAL A 105 -7.98 14.81 10.89
N TYR A 106 -7.57 15.87 10.19
CA TYR A 106 -7.71 17.25 10.65
C TYR A 106 -8.53 18.09 9.67
N SER A 107 -8.96 19.25 10.13
CA SER A 107 -9.61 20.30 9.35
C SER A 107 -8.79 21.60 9.47
N ASP A 108 -8.62 22.33 8.37
CA ASP A 108 -7.84 23.58 8.32
C ASP A 108 -8.60 24.73 7.63
N GLY A 109 -9.92 24.62 7.51
CA GLY A 109 -10.75 25.63 6.85
C GLY A 109 -10.82 25.50 5.33
N ASP A 110 -9.79 24.95 4.68
CA ASP A 110 -9.79 24.67 3.24
C ASP A 110 -10.35 23.28 2.93
N GLY A 111 -10.33 22.37 3.90
CA GLY A 111 -10.96 21.06 3.81
C GLY A 111 -10.50 20.12 4.91
N LEU A 112 -10.64 18.83 4.62
CA LEU A 112 -10.07 17.78 5.46
C LEU A 112 -8.69 17.40 4.96
N GLY A 113 -7.77 17.27 5.90
CA GLY A 113 -6.41 16.79 5.68
C GLY A 113 -6.07 15.57 6.53
N ALA A 114 -5.04 14.86 6.11
CA ALA A 114 -4.50 13.69 6.78
C ALA A 114 -3.19 14.06 7.49
N GLU A 115 -3.04 13.64 8.74
CA GLU A 115 -1.80 13.73 9.50
C GLU A 115 -1.35 12.36 10.03
N ASP A 116 -0.08 12.27 10.40
CA ASP A 116 0.55 11.05 10.89
C ASP A 116 0.32 9.84 9.97
N VAL A 117 0.38 10.02 8.66
CA VAL A 117 -0.02 9.00 7.67
C VAL A 117 0.97 7.84 7.64
N ARG A 118 0.46 6.60 7.72
CA ARG A 118 1.27 5.37 7.73
C ARG A 118 0.88 4.45 6.57
N ALA A 119 1.88 3.88 5.91
CA ALA A 119 1.67 2.85 4.90
C ALA A 119 1.11 1.57 5.54
N LEU A 120 0.13 0.94 4.88
CA LEU A 120 -0.25 -0.42 5.21
C LEU A 120 0.44 -1.42 4.27
N SER A 121 0.87 -2.56 4.82
CA SER A 121 1.56 -3.60 4.09
C SER A 121 0.56 -4.52 3.39
N PRO A 122 0.67 -4.74 2.07
CA PRO A 122 -0.17 -5.71 1.36
C PRO A 122 0.39 -7.13 1.46
N LEU A 123 -0.45 -8.10 1.84
CA LEU A 123 -0.19 -9.53 1.68
C LEU A 123 -1.20 -10.12 0.69
N ARG A 124 -0.72 -10.83 -0.33
CA ARG A 124 -1.59 -11.56 -1.25
C ARG A 124 -1.62 -13.04 -0.92
N VAL A 125 -2.78 -13.52 -0.49
CA VAL A 125 -3.04 -14.93 -0.19
C VAL A 125 -3.91 -15.52 -1.29
N THR A 126 -3.73 -16.82 -1.58
CA THR A 126 -4.61 -17.56 -2.49
C THR A 126 -5.38 -18.60 -1.72
N LEU A 127 -6.68 -18.66 -1.98
CA LEU A 127 -7.60 -19.63 -1.38
C LEU A 127 -8.32 -20.42 -2.47
N THR A 128 -8.78 -21.61 -2.14
CA THR A 128 -9.79 -22.27 -2.96
C THR A 128 -11.10 -21.47 -2.93
N HIS A 129 -11.93 -21.65 -3.96
CA HIS A 129 -13.25 -21.02 -4.01
C HIS A 129 -14.14 -21.42 -2.82
N ALA A 130 -13.99 -22.64 -2.31
CA ALA A 130 -14.74 -23.14 -1.15
C ALA A 130 -14.31 -22.43 0.15
N GLU A 131 -13.01 -22.33 0.40
CA GLU A 131 -12.45 -21.61 1.54
C GLU A 131 -12.86 -20.13 1.51
N ALA A 132 -12.69 -19.46 0.36
CA ALA A 132 -13.08 -18.07 0.20
C ALA A 132 -14.58 -17.85 0.46
N ARG A 133 -15.46 -18.76 0.00
CA ARG A 133 -16.90 -18.68 0.28
C ARG A 133 -17.24 -18.86 1.76
N ALA A 134 -16.54 -19.77 2.43
CA ALA A 134 -16.74 -20.00 3.86
C ALA A 134 -16.28 -18.79 4.69
N LEU A 135 -15.20 -18.14 4.25
CA LEU A 135 -14.55 -17.05 4.94
C LEU A 135 -15.24 -15.70 4.73
N LEU A 136 -15.50 -15.35 3.48
CA LEU A 136 -15.96 -14.02 3.08
C LEU A 136 -17.47 -13.90 3.27
N LYS A 137 -17.87 -13.86 4.54
CA LYS A 137 -19.24 -13.58 4.97
C LYS A 137 -19.49 -12.08 4.99
N GLY A 138 -20.75 -11.69 4.76
CA GLY A 138 -21.17 -10.30 4.73
C GLY A 138 -21.37 -9.77 3.32
N ARG A 139 -21.79 -8.51 3.24
CA ARG A 139 -22.03 -7.81 1.98
C ARG A 139 -20.71 -7.17 1.53
N PRO A 140 -20.16 -7.53 0.35
CA PRO A 140 -19.00 -6.83 -0.18
C PRO A 140 -19.38 -5.40 -0.54
N GLU A 141 -18.41 -4.50 -0.40
CA GLU A 141 -18.48 -3.14 -0.89
C GLU A 141 -17.59 -2.97 -2.12
N ARG A 142 -17.99 -2.08 -3.02
CA ARG A 142 -17.23 -1.76 -4.23
C ARG A 142 -16.71 -0.34 -4.10
N SER A 143 -15.45 -0.16 -4.46
CA SER A 143 -14.82 1.16 -4.56
C SER A 143 -14.78 1.59 -6.02
N GLU A 144 -15.08 2.86 -6.28
CA GLU A 144 -14.93 3.47 -7.62
C GLU A 144 -13.47 3.46 -8.10
N TYR A 145 -12.51 3.42 -7.18
CA TYR A 145 -11.08 3.41 -7.49
C TYR A 145 -10.49 2.01 -7.65
N LEU A 146 -11.19 0.97 -7.19
CA LEU A 146 -10.72 -0.43 -7.20
C LEU A 146 -11.73 -1.34 -7.89
N THR A 147 -12.02 -1.02 -9.16
CA THR A 147 -13.11 -1.61 -9.94
C THR A 147 -13.00 -3.11 -10.23
N ASP A 148 -11.80 -3.68 -10.13
CA ASP A 148 -11.52 -5.09 -10.36
C ASP A 148 -11.62 -5.95 -9.08
N SER A 149 -12.24 -5.43 -8.03
CA SER A 149 -12.23 -6.06 -6.72
C SER A 149 -13.43 -5.74 -5.83
N GLU A 150 -13.59 -6.56 -4.80
CA GLU A 150 -14.61 -6.45 -3.75
C GLU A 150 -13.92 -6.24 -2.41
N GLN A 151 -14.41 -5.31 -1.59
CA GLN A 151 -13.90 -5.03 -0.25
C GLN A 151 -14.83 -5.61 0.82
N TYR A 152 -14.25 -6.04 1.95
CA TYR A 152 -14.99 -6.62 3.07
C TYR A 152 -14.73 -5.84 4.36
N PRO A 153 -15.37 -4.66 4.53
CA PRO A 153 -15.07 -3.74 5.63
C PRO A 153 -15.47 -4.27 7.01
N ASN A 154 -16.35 -5.27 7.09
CA ASN A 154 -16.65 -5.96 8.34
C ASN A 154 -15.41 -6.69 8.90
N LEU A 155 -14.62 -7.32 8.03
CA LEU A 155 -13.43 -8.06 8.44
C LEU A 155 -12.33 -7.14 8.99
N MET A 156 -12.33 -5.87 8.59
CA MET A 156 -11.42 -4.88 9.17
C MET A 156 -11.73 -4.60 10.64
N ARG A 157 -13.01 -4.58 11.05
CA ARG A 157 -13.36 -4.39 12.46
C ARG A 157 -12.97 -5.61 13.29
N ASP A 158 -13.13 -6.78 12.71
CA ASP A 158 -12.91 -8.05 13.42
C ASP A 158 -11.41 -8.39 13.53
N LEU A 159 -10.62 -8.08 12.50
CA LEU A 159 -9.23 -8.52 12.37
C LEU A 159 -8.19 -7.40 12.27
N GLY A 160 -8.62 -6.14 12.24
CA GLY A 160 -7.73 -5.00 12.07
C GLY A 160 -7.12 -4.87 10.68
N VAL A 161 -7.59 -5.65 9.68
CA VAL A 161 -7.03 -5.63 8.32
C VAL A 161 -8.11 -5.36 7.26
N LEU A 162 -7.77 -4.54 6.27
CA LEU A 162 -8.60 -4.41 5.07
C LEU A 162 -8.48 -5.68 4.24
N VAL A 163 -9.61 -6.31 3.94
CA VAL A 163 -9.65 -7.49 3.06
C VAL A 163 -10.24 -7.08 1.72
N ARG A 164 -9.47 -7.35 0.66
CA ARG A 164 -9.88 -7.14 -0.73
C ARG A 164 -9.82 -8.46 -1.49
N LYS A 165 -10.87 -8.79 -2.22
CA LYS A 165 -10.93 -9.95 -3.11
C LYS A 165 -10.86 -9.50 -4.56
N TYR A 166 -9.91 -10.02 -5.32
CA TYR A 166 -9.84 -9.75 -6.75
C TYR A 166 -10.91 -10.54 -7.52
N SER A 167 -11.49 -9.91 -8.55
CA SER A 167 -12.49 -10.52 -9.44
C SER A 167 -11.87 -11.20 -10.66
N TRP A 168 -10.64 -11.68 -10.53
CA TRP A 168 -9.91 -12.32 -11.63
C TRP A 168 -10.45 -13.73 -11.90
N PRO A 169 -10.59 -14.16 -13.16
CA PRO A 169 -11.10 -15.48 -13.53
C PRO A 169 -10.02 -16.57 -13.38
N LEU A 170 -9.47 -16.72 -12.17
CA LEU A 170 -8.44 -17.69 -11.84
C LEU A 170 -9.06 -18.97 -11.26
N PRO A 171 -8.34 -20.12 -11.30
CA PRO A 171 -8.82 -21.36 -10.67
C PRO A 171 -8.85 -21.30 -9.13
N PHE A 172 -8.36 -20.21 -8.56
CA PHE A 172 -8.35 -19.90 -7.13
C PHE A 172 -8.79 -18.45 -6.91
N VAL A 173 -9.13 -18.12 -5.67
CA VAL A 173 -9.43 -16.76 -5.25
C VAL A 173 -8.17 -16.09 -4.74
N THR A 174 -7.90 -14.85 -5.17
CA THR A 174 -6.82 -14.02 -4.61
C THR A 174 -7.41 -13.01 -3.65
N LEU A 175 -6.96 -13.05 -2.40
CA LEU A 175 -7.23 -12.00 -1.42
C LEU A 175 -5.99 -11.16 -1.19
N GLU A 176 -6.19 -9.87 -0.99
CA GLU A 176 -5.18 -8.91 -0.60
C GLU A 176 -5.56 -8.35 0.77
N LEU A 177 -4.70 -8.58 1.75
CA LEU A 177 -4.84 -8.11 3.12
C LEU A 177 -3.97 -6.87 3.28
N TRP A 178 -4.53 -5.77 3.80
CA TRP A 178 -3.76 -4.57 4.12
C TRP A 178 -3.87 -4.24 5.60
N GLY A 179 -2.73 -4.04 6.26
CA GLY A 179 -2.66 -3.68 7.67
C GLY A 179 -1.21 -3.54 8.13
N HIS A 180 -1.01 -3.44 9.44
CA HIS A 180 0.32 -3.58 10.01
C HIS A 180 0.78 -5.03 9.91
N MET A 181 2.08 -5.26 9.80
CA MET A 181 2.63 -6.59 9.47
C MET A 181 2.15 -7.70 10.42
N GLU A 182 2.06 -7.42 11.72
CA GLU A 182 1.63 -8.40 12.72
C GLU A 182 0.13 -8.72 12.62
N ASP A 183 -0.70 -7.71 12.34
CA ASP A 183 -2.14 -7.88 12.14
C ASP A 183 -2.42 -8.67 10.86
N VAL A 184 -1.70 -8.34 9.79
CA VAL A 184 -1.77 -9.06 8.51
C VAL A 184 -1.32 -10.51 8.67
N ALA A 185 -0.24 -10.77 9.42
CA ALA A 185 0.20 -12.13 9.71
C ALA A 185 -0.83 -12.90 10.55
N GLY A 186 -1.45 -12.25 11.54
CA GLY A 186 -2.53 -12.83 12.34
C GLY A 186 -3.73 -13.22 11.49
N ALA A 187 -4.25 -12.27 10.71
CA ALA A 187 -5.40 -12.48 9.83
C ALA A 187 -5.14 -13.56 8.79
N ALA A 188 -3.94 -13.60 8.19
CA ALA A 188 -3.58 -14.63 7.23
C ALA A 188 -3.68 -16.04 7.83
N LEU A 189 -3.24 -16.22 9.09
CA LEU A 189 -3.27 -17.52 9.76
C LEU A 189 -4.67 -17.95 10.19
N GLU A 190 -5.53 -17.00 10.53
CA GLU A 190 -6.94 -17.27 10.81
C GLU A 190 -7.65 -17.84 9.57
N TYR A 191 -7.22 -17.40 8.39
CA TYR A 191 -7.78 -17.80 7.10
C TYR A 191 -7.15 -19.05 6.49
N CYS A 192 -6.06 -19.54 7.07
CA CYS A 192 -5.43 -20.78 6.66
C CYS A 192 -6.20 -22.00 7.18
N SER A 193 -6.53 -22.90 6.27
CA SER A 193 -7.01 -24.24 6.61
C SER A 193 -6.00 -24.96 7.53
N SER A 194 -6.53 -25.66 8.53
CA SER A 194 -5.76 -26.61 9.34
C SER A 194 -5.38 -27.80 8.46
N ALA A 195 -4.17 -27.77 7.90
CA ALA A 195 -3.66 -28.87 7.10
C ALA A 195 -3.19 -29.99 8.02
N GLY A 196 -4.00 -31.03 8.18
CA GLY A 196 -3.56 -32.28 8.82
C GLY A 196 -3.58 -32.32 10.36
N GLY A 197 -4.23 -31.36 11.03
CA GLY A 197 -4.38 -31.32 12.49
C GLY A 197 -4.44 -29.88 13.01
N ALA A 198 -4.77 -29.70 14.29
CA ALA A 198 -4.87 -28.36 14.89
C ALA A 198 -3.52 -27.62 14.97
N GLU A 199 -2.40 -28.34 14.90
CA GLU A 199 -1.06 -27.79 15.15
C GLU A 199 -0.36 -27.23 13.90
N HIS A 200 -0.69 -27.72 12.71
CA HIS A 200 -0.04 -27.31 11.46
C HIS A 200 -0.96 -26.44 10.60
N ARG A 201 -0.42 -25.33 10.11
CA ARG A 201 -1.09 -24.38 9.22
C ARG A 201 -0.44 -24.43 7.85
N ARG A 202 -1.28 -24.35 6.82
CA ARG A 202 -0.85 -24.23 5.43
C ARG A 202 -1.28 -22.88 4.88
N LEU A 203 -0.32 -22.07 4.48
CA LEU A 203 -0.54 -20.77 3.87
C LEU A 203 -0.01 -20.76 2.44
N GLN A 204 -0.77 -20.20 1.51
CA GLN A 204 -0.38 -20.05 0.12
C GLN A 204 -0.41 -18.57 -0.27
N LEU A 205 0.75 -18.04 -0.65
CA LEU A 205 0.97 -16.64 -1.00
C LEU A 205 1.26 -16.47 -2.49
N LEU A 206 0.94 -15.29 -3.02
CA LEU A 206 1.47 -14.84 -4.31
C LEU A 206 2.80 -14.11 -4.11
N LEU A 207 3.83 -14.62 -4.77
CA LEU A 207 5.19 -14.09 -4.75
C LEU A 207 5.53 -13.50 -6.13
N PRO A 208 5.79 -12.19 -6.26
CA PRO A 208 6.31 -11.60 -7.50
C PRO A 208 7.61 -12.27 -7.94
N GLU A 209 7.76 -12.53 -9.25
CA GLU A 209 8.93 -13.26 -9.75
C GLU A 209 10.26 -12.53 -9.54
N ASP A 210 10.24 -11.19 -9.54
CA ASP A 210 11.39 -10.34 -9.23
C ASP A 210 11.82 -10.39 -7.75
N LYS A 211 11.03 -11.06 -6.90
CA LYS A 211 11.24 -11.16 -5.45
C LYS A 211 11.59 -12.56 -4.96
N ILE A 212 11.76 -13.53 -5.87
CA ILE A 212 12.05 -14.94 -5.50
C ILE A 212 13.32 -15.07 -4.65
N ALA A 213 14.41 -14.38 -5.02
CA ALA A 213 15.66 -14.45 -4.26
C ALA A 213 15.52 -13.91 -2.82
N GLN A 214 14.53 -13.06 -2.55
CA GLN A 214 14.33 -12.42 -1.25
C GLN A 214 13.61 -13.34 -0.25
N VAL A 215 13.12 -14.50 -0.69
CA VAL A 215 12.34 -15.42 0.13
C VAL A 215 12.99 -16.78 0.36
N GLU A 216 14.21 -17.00 -0.15
CA GLU A 216 14.96 -18.25 0.00
C GLU A 216 15.32 -18.54 1.47
N ASP A 217 15.60 -17.48 2.24
CA ASP A 217 16.01 -17.56 3.64
C ASP A 217 14.84 -17.41 4.63
N LEU A 218 13.59 -17.47 4.17
CA LEU A 218 12.44 -17.38 5.07
C LEU A 218 12.36 -18.59 6.01
N PRO A 219 11.94 -18.38 7.27
CA PRO A 219 11.77 -19.48 8.21
C PRO A 219 10.68 -20.45 7.72
N GLY A 220 10.83 -21.73 8.06
CA GLY A 220 9.88 -22.79 7.69
C GLY A 220 10.09 -23.38 6.30
N ASN A 221 11.18 -23.05 5.60
CA ASN A 221 11.56 -23.61 4.29
C ASN A 221 10.41 -23.58 3.28
N PRO A 222 9.89 -22.38 2.92
CA PRO A 222 8.76 -22.27 2.02
C PRO A 222 9.05 -22.91 0.66
N LYS A 223 8.02 -23.53 0.08
CA LYS A 223 8.09 -24.13 -1.25
C LYS A 223 7.58 -23.13 -2.28
N VAL A 224 8.43 -22.72 -3.22
CA VAL A 224 8.06 -21.85 -4.34
C VAL A 224 7.76 -22.70 -5.58
N SER A 225 6.67 -22.41 -6.28
CA SER A 225 6.31 -23.10 -7.52
C SER A 225 7.34 -22.83 -8.62
N THR A 226 7.55 -23.81 -9.51
CA THR A 226 8.41 -23.64 -10.69
C THR A 226 7.75 -22.84 -11.81
N HIS A 227 6.42 -22.76 -11.80
CA HIS A 227 5.62 -22.09 -12.82
C HIS A 227 4.94 -20.84 -12.26
N THR A 228 4.80 -19.83 -13.12
CA THR A 228 4.02 -18.62 -12.89
C THR A 228 2.54 -18.97 -12.80
N VAL A 229 1.86 -18.53 -11.74
CA VAL A 229 0.44 -18.78 -11.49
C VAL A 229 -0.45 -17.59 -11.82
N VAL A 230 0.11 -16.38 -11.86
CA VAL A 230 -0.55 -15.15 -12.32
C VAL A 230 0.40 -14.43 -13.26
N GLN A 231 -0.03 -14.13 -14.49
CA GLN A 231 0.81 -13.48 -15.51
C GLN A 231 0.74 -11.96 -15.46
N THR A 232 -0.45 -11.41 -15.16
CA THR A 232 -0.74 -9.98 -15.22
C THR A 232 -1.48 -9.53 -13.95
N PRO A 233 -1.27 -8.28 -13.47
CA PRO A 233 -0.40 -7.25 -14.03
C PRO A 233 1.09 -7.45 -13.71
N VAL A 234 1.40 -8.29 -12.72
CA VAL A 234 2.77 -8.66 -12.35
C VAL A 234 2.87 -10.18 -12.33
N PRO A 235 3.86 -10.78 -13.01
CA PRO A 235 4.11 -12.21 -12.93
C PRO A 235 4.37 -12.65 -11.49
N CYS A 236 3.56 -13.59 -11.01
CA CYS A 236 3.69 -14.14 -9.66
C CYS A 236 3.75 -15.68 -9.69
N ARG A 237 4.49 -16.23 -8.73
CA ARG A 237 4.53 -17.65 -8.39
C ARG A 237 3.77 -17.91 -7.10
N SER A 238 3.45 -19.17 -6.87
CA SER A 238 2.85 -19.62 -5.61
C SER A 238 3.96 -19.94 -4.62
N LEU A 239 3.91 -19.35 -3.44
CA LEU A 239 4.75 -19.71 -2.30
C LEU A 239 3.89 -20.41 -1.26
N VAL A 240 4.25 -21.61 -0.85
CA VAL A 240 3.51 -22.42 0.15
C VAL A 240 4.36 -22.56 1.41
N MET A 241 3.76 -22.23 2.55
CA MET A 241 4.34 -22.44 3.88
C MET A 241 3.47 -23.45 4.64
N GLU A 242 4.11 -24.47 5.21
CA GLU A 242 3.47 -25.51 6.01
C GLU A 242 4.29 -25.72 7.28
N SER A 243 3.83 -25.16 8.40
CA SER A 243 4.53 -25.24 9.70
C SER A 243 3.56 -25.01 10.86
N SER A 244 4.09 -24.90 12.08
CA SER A 244 3.35 -24.41 13.24
C SER A 244 2.75 -23.02 12.98
N ALA A 245 1.69 -22.66 13.69
CA ALA A 245 1.08 -21.33 13.57
C ALA A 245 2.07 -20.20 13.93
N GLU A 246 2.95 -20.42 14.91
CA GLU A 246 3.96 -19.46 15.32
C GLU A 246 5.03 -19.26 14.24
N ASP A 247 5.53 -20.33 13.64
CA ASP A 247 6.53 -20.25 12.57
C ASP A 247 5.95 -19.63 11.31
N CYS A 248 4.70 -19.99 10.95
CA CYS A 248 4.02 -19.35 9.83
C CYS A 248 3.83 -17.84 10.07
N ARG A 249 3.52 -17.42 11.32
CA ARG A 249 3.44 -15.99 11.66
C ARG A 249 4.77 -15.29 11.40
N LYS A 250 5.86 -15.83 11.94
CA LYS A 250 7.21 -15.29 11.76
C LYS A 250 7.59 -15.24 10.28
N ALA A 251 7.26 -16.28 9.52
CA ALA A 251 7.52 -16.36 8.08
C ALA A 251 6.74 -15.31 7.29
N VAL A 252 5.47 -15.06 7.62
CA VAL A 252 4.67 -14.00 6.97
C VAL A 252 5.22 -12.61 7.26
N VAL A 253 5.60 -12.34 8.51
CA VAL A 253 6.21 -11.05 8.87
C VAL A 253 7.53 -10.85 8.13
N ALA A 254 8.37 -11.88 8.08
CA ALA A 254 9.63 -11.84 7.32
C ALA A 254 9.38 -11.67 5.80
N PHE A 255 8.37 -12.35 5.25
CA PHE A 255 7.93 -12.18 3.86
C PHE A 255 7.52 -10.74 3.56
N LEU A 256 6.70 -10.13 4.42
CA LEU A 256 6.24 -8.74 4.26
C LEU A 256 7.42 -7.76 4.26
N ARG A 257 8.38 -7.94 5.17
CA ARG A 257 9.62 -7.12 5.20
C ARG A 257 10.42 -7.27 3.91
N ALA A 258 10.53 -8.49 3.38
CA ALA A 258 11.20 -8.73 2.10
C ALA A 258 10.48 -8.01 0.95
N MET A 259 9.14 -8.07 0.91
CA MET A 259 8.35 -7.40 -0.14
C MET A 259 8.42 -5.86 -0.09
N GLU A 260 8.64 -5.29 1.09
CA GLU A 260 8.88 -3.84 1.26
C GLU A 260 10.31 -3.41 0.92
N GLY A 261 11.25 -4.36 0.89
CA GLY A 261 12.64 -4.14 0.50
C GLY A 261 12.76 -3.64 -0.94
N ARG A 262 13.81 -2.83 -1.20
CA ARG A 262 14.09 -2.27 -2.53
C ARG A 262 14.20 -3.40 -3.59
N PRO A 263 13.82 -3.15 -4.86
CA PRO A 263 14.34 -3.93 -5.97
C PRO A 263 15.87 -3.81 -6.05
#